data_AF-A0A920ABP1-F1
#
_entry.id   AF-A0A920ABP1-F1
#
_cell.length_a   1.000
_cell.length_b   1.000
_cell.length_c   1.000
_cell.angle_alpha   90.00
_cell.angle_beta   90.00
_cell.angle_gamma   90.00
#
_symmetry.space_group_name_H-M   'P 1'
#
loop_
_entity.id
_entity.type
_entity.pdbx_description
1 polymer ?
#
loop_
_entity_poly.entity_id
_entity_poly.type
_entity_poly.pdbx_seq_one_letter_code
_entity_poly.pdbx_strand_id
1 'polypeptide(L)'
;MKKILLFTLLFSSCTKEFVMNQCDVSKYYSSSKHNTESTFKNNQREIFTVFSLTDFQQLYRDTNMSCLDVLSNHFYCNLCFENTSNRLISYSGKRINFSSELNLMQFMDAVLGEISQMDLGSNEYESFIGVE
;
A
#
# COMPACT_ATOMS: atom_id res chain seq x y z
N MET A 1 -30.54 -42.05 8.28
CA MET A 1 -30.62 -40.58 8.22
C MET A 1 -29.27 -40.06 7.76
N LYS A 2 -29.15 -39.61 6.50
CA LYS A 2 -27.89 -39.14 5.91
C LYS A 2 -27.59 -37.72 6.43
N LYS A 3 -26.48 -37.55 7.12
CA LYS A 3 -25.98 -36.23 7.54
C LYS A 3 -25.47 -35.50 6.29
N ILE A 4 -26.14 -34.41 5.93
CA ILE A 4 -25.67 -33.49 4.89
C ILE A 4 -24.63 -32.59 5.54
N LEU A 5 -23.38 -32.69 5.07
CA LEU A 5 -22.28 -31.81 5.46
C LEU A 5 -22.35 -30.57 4.56
N LEU A 6 -22.91 -29.47 5.06
CA LEU A 6 -22.87 -28.18 4.35
C LEU A 6 -21.46 -27.57 4.54
N PHE A 7 -20.62 -27.68 3.51
CA PHE A 7 -19.40 -26.88 3.40
C PHE A 7 -19.79 -25.51 2.84
N THR A 8 -20.03 -24.54 3.71
CA THR A 8 -20.13 -23.14 3.31
C THR A 8 -18.73 -22.60 3.01
N LEU A 9 -18.35 -22.66 1.73
CA LEU A 9 -17.21 -21.91 1.20
C LEU A 9 -17.55 -20.41 1.21
N LEU A 10 -17.16 -19.72 2.28
CA LEU A 10 -17.11 -18.27 2.30
C LEU A 10 -15.87 -17.81 1.53
N PHE A 11 -15.99 -17.66 0.21
CA PHE A 11 -15.04 -16.84 -0.54
C PHE A 11 -15.37 -15.38 -0.26
N SER A 12 -14.87 -14.85 0.85
CA SER A 12 -14.92 -13.43 1.18
C SER A 12 -14.03 -12.65 0.24
N SER A 13 -14.57 -12.36 -0.96
CA SER A 13 -14.02 -11.37 -1.87
C SER A 13 -14.31 -9.95 -1.33
N CYS A 14 -13.72 -9.57 -0.20
CA CYS A 14 -14.13 -8.38 0.57
C CYS A 14 -13.00 -7.35 0.80
N THR A 15 -11.94 -7.36 -0.02
CA THR A 15 -10.77 -6.48 0.21
C THR A 15 -10.96 -5.08 -0.39
N LYS A 16 -11.39 -4.96 -1.66
CA LYS A 16 -11.51 -3.66 -2.34
C LYS A 16 -12.65 -2.78 -1.82
N GLU A 17 -13.81 -3.38 -1.58
CA GLU A 17 -14.99 -2.68 -1.04
C GLU A 17 -14.74 -2.18 0.39
N PHE A 18 -13.98 -2.93 1.18
CA PHE A 18 -13.60 -2.54 2.54
C PHE A 18 -12.65 -1.33 2.56
N VAL A 19 -11.69 -1.24 1.63
CA VAL A 19 -10.75 -0.12 1.52
C VAL A 19 -11.47 1.18 1.17
N MET A 20 -12.40 1.14 0.21
CA MET A 20 -13.18 2.31 -0.21
C MET A 20 -14.11 2.84 0.89
N ASN A 21 -14.54 1.98 1.80
CA ASN A 21 -15.36 2.40 2.94
C ASN A 21 -14.56 3.06 4.09
N GLN A 22 -13.23 3.13 3.99
CA GLN A 22 -12.35 3.73 5.02
C GLN A 22 -11.56 4.94 4.54
N CYS A 23 -11.69 5.29 3.26
CA CYS A 23 -11.07 6.46 2.70
C CYS A 23 -12.14 7.43 2.21
N ASP A 24 -11.97 8.71 2.52
CA ASP A 24 -12.70 9.75 1.81
C ASP A 24 -12.26 9.72 0.34
N VAL A 25 -13.20 9.50 -0.58
CA VAL A 25 -12.94 9.40 -2.02
C VAL A 25 -12.25 10.67 -2.55
N SER A 26 -12.53 11.84 -1.97
CA SER A 26 -11.86 13.10 -2.36
C SER A 26 -10.38 13.15 -1.99
N LYS A 27 -9.95 12.28 -1.06
CA LYS A 27 -8.57 12.18 -0.56
C LYS A 27 -7.85 10.93 -1.05
N TYR A 28 -8.49 10.17 -1.94
CA TYR A 28 -7.95 8.93 -2.47
C TYR A 28 -7.22 9.18 -3.79
N TYR A 29 -5.96 8.78 -3.84
CA TYR A 29 -5.16 8.70 -5.06
C TYR A 29 -5.10 7.24 -5.52
N SER A 30 -5.69 6.98 -6.67
CA SER A 30 -5.59 5.69 -7.36
C SER A 30 -4.41 5.73 -8.33
N SER A 31 -3.38 4.94 -8.06
CA SER A 31 -2.29 4.76 -9.02
C SER A 31 -2.79 4.01 -10.25
N SER A 32 -2.25 4.38 -11.42
CA SER A 32 -2.46 3.64 -12.67
C SER A 32 -1.49 2.47 -12.84
N LYS A 33 -0.51 2.34 -11.94
CA LYS A 33 0.53 1.31 -11.99
C LYS A 33 0.09 0.10 -11.19
N HIS A 34 0.26 -1.08 -11.78
CA HIS A 34 -0.07 -2.36 -11.18
C HIS A 34 1.12 -3.31 -11.32
N ASN A 35 1.35 -4.13 -10.30
CA ASN A 35 2.32 -5.21 -10.40
C ASN A 35 1.71 -6.36 -11.21
N THR A 36 2.24 -6.62 -12.40
CA THR A 36 1.78 -7.70 -13.29
C THR A 36 2.34 -9.07 -12.94
N GLU A 37 3.39 -9.11 -12.12
CA GLU A 37 4.07 -10.34 -11.68
C GLU A 37 3.44 -10.93 -10.41
N SER A 38 2.58 -10.16 -9.72
CA SER A 38 1.90 -10.60 -8.51
C SER A 38 0.86 -11.68 -8.79
N THR A 39 0.99 -12.82 -8.10
CA THR A 39 -0.02 -13.90 -8.10
C THR A 39 -1.09 -13.70 -7.03
N PHE A 40 -0.98 -12.65 -6.21
CA PHE A 40 -2.00 -12.30 -5.24
C PHE A 40 -3.25 -11.75 -5.92
N LYS A 41 -4.39 -11.86 -5.24
CA LYS A 41 -5.66 -11.28 -5.70
C LYS A 41 -5.55 -9.76 -5.93
N ASN A 42 -4.75 -9.07 -5.14
CA ASN A 42 -4.49 -7.64 -5.30
C ASN A 42 -3.12 -7.45 -5.97
N ASN A 43 -3.08 -6.56 -6.96
CA ASN A 43 -1.88 -6.17 -7.68
C ASN A 43 -1.41 -4.74 -7.34
N GLN A 44 -2.05 -4.14 -6.33
CA GLN A 44 -1.71 -2.86 -5.73
C GLN A 44 -1.76 -2.98 -4.20
N ARG A 45 -0.96 -2.17 -3.53
CA ARG A 45 -0.98 -1.99 -2.08
C ARG A 45 -1.82 -0.75 -1.73
N GLU A 46 -2.26 -0.65 -0.49
CA GLU A 46 -2.97 0.53 0.00
C GLU A 46 -2.17 1.19 1.12
N ILE A 47 -1.92 2.48 1.00
CA ILE A 47 -1.34 3.31 2.04
C ILE A 47 -2.42 4.22 2.59
N PHE A 48 -2.61 4.19 3.90
CA PHE A 48 -3.38 5.21 4.61
C PHE A 48 -2.41 6.04 5.40
N THR A 49 -2.55 7.36 5.32
CA THR A 49 -1.58 8.26 5.92
C THR A 49 -2.25 9.50 6.48
N VAL A 50 -1.68 10.05 7.56
CA VAL A 50 -2.13 11.31 8.16
C VAL A 50 -1.70 12.54 7.34
N PHE A 51 -0.72 12.39 6.44
CA PHE A 51 -0.20 13.47 5.60
C PHE A 51 -1.15 13.82 4.46
N SER A 52 -0.99 15.02 3.92
CA SER A 52 -1.71 15.50 2.75
C SER A 52 -1.05 15.04 1.44
N LEU A 53 -1.79 15.16 0.34
CA LEU A 53 -1.21 14.98 -1.00
C LEU A 53 -0.07 15.96 -1.26
N THR A 54 -0.17 17.20 -0.78
CA THR A 54 0.87 18.23 -0.96
C THR A 54 2.15 17.86 -0.23
N ASP A 55 2.08 17.28 0.98
CA ASP A 55 3.26 16.78 1.68
C ASP A 55 3.98 15.72 0.82
N PHE A 56 3.22 14.84 0.17
CA PHE A 56 3.74 13.78 -0.70
C PHE A 56 4.35 14.27 -2.03
N GLN A 57 4.22 15.56 -2.35
CA GLN A 57 4.94 16.18 -3.46
C GLN A 57 6.42 16.47 -3.12
N GLN A 58 6.81 16.37 -1.85
CA GLN A 58 8.21 16.48 -1.43
C GLN A 58 9.06 15.35 -2.05
N LEU A 59 10.27 15.69 -2.48
CA LEU A 59 11.26 14.71 -2.94
C LEU A 59 11.63 13.74 -1.83
N TYR A 60 11.68 12.46 -2.15
CA TYR A 60 12.15 11.45 -1.22
C TYR A 60 13.67 11.51 -1.15
N ARG A 61 14.25 11.86 0.00
CA ARG A 61 15.70 11.92 0.26
C ARG A 61 16.48 12.60 -0.90
N ASP A 62 17.55 11.98 -1.38
CA ASP A 62 18.42 12.48 -2.45
C ASP A 62 17.95 12.08 -3.86
N THR A 63 16.73 11.53 -3.95
CA THR A 63 16.13 11.11 -5.22
C THR A 63 15.52 12.32 -5.93
N ASN A 64 15.39 12.24 -7.26
CA ASN A 64 14.65 13.23 -8.04
C ASN A 64 13.15 12.91 -8.15
N MET A 65 12.63 12.04 -7.28
CA MET A 65 11.25 11.57 -7.30
C MET A 65 10.48 12.04 -6.07
N SER A 66 9.22 12.39 -6.26
CA SER A 66 8.33 12.71 -5.14
C SER A 66 8.04 11.46 -4.31
N CYS A 67 7.71 11.62 -3.03
CA CYS A 67 7.25 10.51 -2.19
C CYS A 67 6.05 9.78 -2.80
N LEU A 68 5.16 10.53 -3.47
CA LEU A 68 4.04 9.97 -4.21
C LEU A 68 4.52 9.05 -5.34
N ASP A 69 5.47 9.51 -6.16
CA ASP A 69 5.98 8.75 -7.30
C ASP A 69 6.71 7.50 -6.85
N VAL A 70 7.52 7.59 -5.78
CA VAL A 70 8.20 6.43 -5.20
C VAL A 70 7.17 5.34 -4.85
N LEU A 71 6.17 5.65 -4.02
CA LEU A 71 5.20 4.63 -3.61
C LEU A 71 4.27 4.18 -4.76
N SER A 72 3.78 5.10 -5.59
CA SER A 72 2.78 4.78 -6.60
C SER A 72 3.36 4.12 -7.85
N ASN A 73 4.57 4.49 -8.28
CA ASN A 73 5.17 4.01 -9.51
C ASN A 73 6.10 2.81 -9.31
N HIS A 74 6.84 2.76 -8.20
CA HIS A 74 7.83 1.71 -7.96
C HIS A 74 7.31 0.63 -7.01
N PHE A 75 6.39 0.98 -6.11
CA PHE A 75 5.83 0.04 -5.12
C PHE A 75 4.33 -0.20 -5.29
N TYR A 76 3.74 0.30 -6.39
CA TYR A 76 2.36 0.06 -6.82
C TYR A 76 1.32 0.33 -5.72
N CYS A 77 1.51 1.40 -4.97
CA CYS A 77 0.60 1.82 -3.92
C CYS A 77 -0.48 2.76 -4.45
N ASN A 78 -1.72 2.53 -4.03
CA ASN A 78 -2.73 3.56 -3.91
C ASN A 78 -2.59 4.26 -2.55
N LEU A 79 -3.06 5.50 -2.45
CA LEU A 79 -2.90 6.31 -1.24
C LEU A 79 -4.22 6.93 -0.79
N CYS A 80 -4.46 6.90 0.51
CA CYS A 80 -5.54 7.58 1.19
C CYS A 80 -4.95 8.63 2.14
N PHE A 81 -5.08 9.91 1.78
CA PHE A 81 -4.49 11.03 2.50
C PHE A 81 -5.37 11.54 3.65
N GLU A 82 -4.74 12.29 4.55
CA GLU A 82 -5.36 12.95 5.71
C GLU A 82 -6.31 12.02 6.48
N ASN A 83 -5.86 10.78 6.66
CA ASN A 83 -6.53 9.77 7.46
C ASN A 83 -6.21 9.97 8.95
N THR A 84 -6.84 9.18 9.82
CA THR A 84 -6.59 9.26 11.27
C THR A 84 -5.40 8.41 11.72
N SER A 85 -4.84 7.57 10.84
CA SER A 85 -3.73 6.68 11.16
C SER A 85 -2.87 6.34 9.95
N ASN A 86 -1.60 6.01 10.23
CA ASN A 86 -0.63 5.54 9.26
C ASN A 86 -0.66 4.01 9.16
N ARG A 87 -0.87 3.44 7.97
CA ARG A 87 -0.80 1.99 7.75
C ARG A 87 -0.56 1.60 6.29
N LEU A 88 0.00 0.41 6.11
CA LEU A 88 0.14 -0.29 4.85
C LEU A 88 -0.79 -1.51 4.83
N ILE A 89 -1.46 -1.73 3.70
CA ILE A 89 -2.10 -3.00 3.35
C ILE A 89 -1.34 -3.60 2.17
N SER A 90 -0.69 -4.75 2.39
CA SER A 90 0.11 -5.43 1.36
C SER A 90 -0.77 -6.13 0.32
N TYR A 91 -0.14 -6.70 -0.73
CA TYR A 91 -0.85 -7.50 -1.74
C TYR A 91 -1.67 -8.66 -1.16
N SER A 92 -1.16 -9.31 -0.11
CA SER A 92 -1.86 -10.40 0.59
C SER A 92 -3.00 -9.90 1.48
N GLY A 93 -3.14 -8.58 1.66
CA GLY A 93 -4.11 -7.97 2.58
C GLY A 93 -3.60 -7.84 4.02
N LYS A 94 -2.35 -8.23 4.31
CA LYS A 94 -1.72 -8.02 5.63
C LYS A 94 -1.69 -6.53 5.94
N ARG A 95 -2.14 -6.17 7.15
CA ARG A 95 -2.11 -4.79 7.64
C ARG A 95 -0.93 -4.57 8.55
N ILE A 96 -0.24 -3.47 8.36
CA ILE A 96 0.90 -3.03 9.16
C ILE A 96 0.62 -1.58 9.55
N ASN A 97 0.55 -1.30 10.85
CA ASN A 97 0.31 0.04 11.36
C ASN A 97 1.64 0.70 11.70
N PHE A 98 1.74 2.00 11.45
CA PHE A 98 2.89 2.83 11.79
C PHE A 98 2.47 3.89 12.81
N SER A 99 3.44 4.44 13.54
CA SER A 99 3.19 5.54 14.47
C SER A 99 2.69 6.78 13.71
N SER A 100 1.72 7.51 14.31
CA SER A 100 1.27 8.82 13.84
C SER A 100 2.31 9.92 14.08
N GLU A 101 3.27 9.68 14.97
CA GLU A 101 4.30 10.65 15.36
C GLU A 101 5.49 10.71 14.39
N LEU A 102 5.52 9.84 13.38
CA LEU A 102 6.56 9.89 12.35
C LEU A 102 6.40 11.15 11.52
N ASN A 103 7.51 11.79 11.14
CA ASN A 103 7.48 12.74 10.03
C ASN A 103 7.41 11.99 8.68
N LEU A 104 7.19 12.73 7.59
CA LEU A 104 7.00 12.13 6.26
C LEU A 104 8.15 11.21 5.84
N MET A 105 9.40 11.63 6.03
CA MET A 105 10.56 10.83 5.61
C MET A 105 10.70 9.57 6.46
N GLN A 106 10.49 9.67 7.77
CA GLN A 106 10.49 8.50 8.65
C GLN A 106 9.36 7.52 8.32
N PHE A 107 8.19 8.04 7.94
CA PHE A 107 7.08 7.21 7.48
C PHE A 107 7.42 6.50 6.17
N MET A 108 7.96 7.23 5.19
CA MET A 108 8.44 6.65 3.92
C MET A 108 9.46 5.55 4.16
N ASP A 109 10.49 5.80 4.99
CA ASP A 109 11.51 4.82 5.32
C ASP A 109 10.94 3.57 5.99
N ALA A 110 9.98 3.75 6.91
CA ALA A 110 9.31 2.64 7.57
C ALA A 110 8.46 1.80 6.60
N VAL A 111 7.72 2.45 5.69
CA VAL A 111 6.92 1.76 4.66
C VAL A 111 7.82 0.99 3.72
N LEU A 112 8.88 1.61 3.18
CA LEU A 112 9.82 0.95 2.28
C LEU A 112 10.59 -0.17 2.99
N GLY A 113 10.95 0.03 4.26
CA GLY A 113 11.52 -1.00 5.10
C GLY A 113 10.63 -2.23 5.18
N GLU A 114 9.35 -2.07 5.49
CA GLU A 114 8.39 -3.18 5.52
C GLU A 114 8.19 -3.84 4.15
N ILE A 115 8.08 -3.05 3.08
CA ILE A 115 7.92 -3.59 1.71
C ILE A 115 9.15 -4.39 1.30
N SER A 116 10.36 -3.92 1.60
CA SER A 116 11.62 -4.59 1.26
C SER A 116 11.77 -5.98 1.88
N GLN A 117 11.06 -6.26 2.98
CA GLN A 117 11.07 -7.57 3.65
C GLN A 117 9.99 -8.54 3.10
N MET A 118 9.21 -8.12 2.10
CA MET A 118 8.22 -8.97 1.43
C MET A 118 8.79 -9.53 0.12
N ASP A 119 8.52 -10.78 -0.23
CA ASP A 119 9.11 -11.44 -1.42
C ASP A 119 8.99 -10.63 -2.72
N LEU A 120 7.82 -10.08 -3.04
CA LEU A 120 7.67 -9.21 -4.24
C LEU A 120 8.21 -7.81 -4.00
N GLY A 121 8.12 -7.32 -2.76
CA GLY A 121 8.57 -5.99 -2.40
C GLY A 121 10.09 -5.84 -2.35
N SER A 122 10.83 -6.91 -2.06
CA SER A 122 12.29 -6.94 -2.15
C SER A 122 12.75 -6.74 -3.59
N ASN A 123 12.12 -7.42 -4.55
CA ASN A 123 12.46 -7.29 -5.97
C ASN A 123 12.13 -5.88 -6.50
N GLU A 124 11.00 -5.31 -6.07
CA GLU A 124 10.61 -3.92 -6.36
C GLU A 124 11.63 -2.93 -5.77
N TYR A 125 12.06 -3.16 -4.54
CA TYR A 125 13.04 -2.33 -3.86
C TYR A 125 14.41 -2.39 -4.52
N GLU A 126 14.89 -3.59 -4.88
CA GLU A 126 16.13 -3.79 -5.65
C GLU A 126 16.07 -3.08 -7.01
N SER A 127 14.91 -3.13 -7.68
CA SER A 127 14.70 -2.42 -8.94
C SER A 127 14.72 -0.90 -8.74
N PHE A 128 14.12 -0.40 -7.65
CA PHE A 128 14.10 1.02 -7.33
C PHE A 128 15.50 1.57 -7.05
N ILE A 129 16.28 0.92 -6.19
CA ILE A 129 17.65 1.36 -5.88
C ILE A 129 18.63 1.20 -7.05
N GLY A 130 18.32 0.33 -8.02
CA GLY A 130 19.14 0.15 -9.24
C GLY A 130 18.82 1.13 -10.36
N VAL A 131 17.76 1.93 -10.24
CA VAL A 131 17.37 2.99 -11.18
C VAL A 131 17.97 4.35 -10.80
N GLU A 132 18.45 4.48 -9.56
CA GLU A 132 19.17 5.65 -9.03
C GLU A 132 20.70 5.53 -9.18
#